data_AF-A0A516AGG7-F1
#
_entry.id   AF-A0A516AGG7-F1
#
_cell.length_a   1.000
_cell.length_b   1.000
_cell.length_c   1.000
_cell.angle_alpha   90.00
_cell.angle_beta   90.00
_cell.angle_gamma   90.00
#
_symmetry.space_group_name_H-M   'P 1'
#
loop_
_entity.id
_entity.type
_entity.pdbx_description
1 polymer ?
#
loop_
_entity_poly.entity_id
_entity_poly.type
_entity_poly.pdbx_seq_one_letter_code
_entity_poly.pdbx_strand_id
1 'polypeptide(L)'
;MPEEKRPDARRLAALGTAAAAAAARVQVVTGANLAGKTVYLKQLGLIVLLAQIGSFVPADEAELGLCDLIFSRIQSVEGSAVQCSSFGIDLAQVALALRNATEASLVLLDEFGKGTHAADGVALFGATVEHLCRWRAGPKAVLTTHFTEAFRFQLVSPEEEGLQLCCMRVLPPEEEGGGVAYLYQLAPGAAEQSFGIECARRAGLDEATLARAEEILGALERGEAVPPPAEGLCAEAAARADAREARRERLCRLVADRLRALDPEDADATRALLDFVRS
;
A
#
# COMPACT_ATOMS: atom_id res chain seq x y z
N MET A 1 -12.53 40.18 8.35
CA MET A 1 -11.52 39.44 7.57
C MET A 1 -11.96 38.00 7.48
N PRO A 2 -11.92 37.36 6.31
CA PRO A 2 -12.56 36.07 6.11
C PRO A 2 -11.76 34.95 6.79
N GLU A 3 -12.45 34.14 7.60
CA GLU A 3 -11.97 32.85 8.07
C GLU A 3 -11.95 31.88 6.88
N GLU A 4 -10.77 31.66 6.29
CA GLU A 4 -10.59 30.71 5.20
C GLU A 4 -9.69 29.55 5.64
N LYS A 5 -10.26 28.35 5.55
CA LYS A 5 -9.60 27.04 5.41
C LYS A 5 -8.64 26.63 6.54
N ARG A 6 -9.22 26.18 7.66
CA ARG A 6 -8.58 25.12 8.45
C ARG A 6 -8.86 23.78 7.76
N PRO A 7 -7.85 22.96 7.43
CA PRO A 7 -8.07 21.65 6.85
C PRO A 7 -8.84 20.78 7.84
N ASP A 8 -9.89 20.12 7.34
CA ASP A 8 -10.84 19.31 8.11
C ASP A 8 -10.16 18.42 9.15
N ALA A 9 -10.56 18.63 10.40
CA ALA A 9 -10.08 17.92 11.57
C ALA A 9 -10.33 16.41 11.42
N ARG A 10 -9.35 15.64 11.90
CA ARG A 10 -9.23 14.18 11.76
C ARG A 10 -10.30 13.46 12.59
N ARG A 11 -11.52 13.40 12.07
CA ARG A 11 -12.53 12.46 12.55
C ARG A 11 -12.11 11.03 12.22
N LEU A 12 -11.52 10.34 13.19
CA LEU A 12 -11.55 8.89 13.19
C LEU A 12 -12.92 8.45 13.64
N ALA A 13 -13.81 8.32 12.67
CA ALA A 13 -14.99 7.48 12.80
C ALA A 13 -14.51 6.04 13.01
N ALA A 14 -14.16 5.68 14.25
CA ALA A 14 -13.89 4.31 14.64
C ALA A 14 -15.16 3.50 14.38
N LEU A 15 -15.25 2.85 13.20
CA LEU A 15 -16.42 2.05 12.81
C LEU A 15 -17.77 2.74 13.08
N GLY A 16 -17.91 3.98 12.62
CA GLY A 16 -19.16 4.73 12.67
C GLY A 16 -19.01 6.23 12.45
N THR A 17 -19.45 6.74 11.29
CA THR A 17 -20.55 7.74 11.19
C THR A 17 -20.70 8.30 9.78
N ALA A 18 -21.76 7.87 9.10
CA ALA A 18 -22.69 8.75 8.39
C ALA A 18 -24.01 7.97 8.28
N ALA A 19 -25.00 8.36 9.09
CA ALA A 19 -26.31 7.72 9.25
C ALA A 19 -26.33 6.34 9.93
N ALA A 20 -26.99 6.29 11.09
CA ALA A 20 -27.44 5.08 11.76
C ALA A 20 -28.51 4.38 10.91
N ALA A 21 -28.07 3.63 9.89
CA ALA A 21 -28.85 2.60 9.23
C ALA A 21 -28.02 1.33 9.33
N ALA A 22 -28.39 0.42 10.26
CA ALA A 22 -27.76 -0.88 10.50
C ALA A 22 -26.26 -0.94 10.14
N ALA A 23 -25.41 -0.32 10.98
CA ALA A 23 -24.00 -0.06 10.68
C ALA A 23 -23.28 -1.32 10.14
N ALA A 24 -22.72 -1.21 8.94
CA ALA A 24 -21.95 -2.27 8.31
C ALA A 24 -20.88 -2.80 9.28
N ARG A 25 -20.88 -4.12 9.51
CA ARG A 25 -19.92 -4.78 10.42
C ARG A 25 -18.59 -5.05 9.73
N VAL A 26 -18.60 -5.18 8.41
CA VAL A 26 -17.43 -5.49 7.60
C VAL A 26 -17.08 -4.29 6.74
N GLN A 27 -15.85 -3.80 6.86
CA GLN A 27 -15.32 -2.73 6.02
C GLN A 27 -14.18 -3.28 5.15
N VAL A 28 -14.26 -3.06 3.85
CA VAL A 28 -13.12 -3.34 2.95
C VAL A 28 -12.53 -2.03 2.46
N VAL A 29 -11.22 -1.87 2.64
CA VAL A 29 -10.45 -0.69 2.28
C VAL A 29 -9.52 -1.00 1.10
N THR A 30 -9.80 -0.35 -0.02
CA THR A 30 -9.01 -0.43 -1.25
C THR A 30 -8.14 0.82 -1.43
N GLY A 31 -7.21 0.79 -2.39
CA GLY A 31 -6.38 1.95 -2.74
C GLY A 31 -4.93 1.56 -3.03
N ALA A 32 -4.15 2.53 -3.50
CA ALA A 32 -2.77 2.31 -3.91
C ALA A 32 -1.86 1.85 -2.75
N ASN A 33 -0.74 1.19 -3.11
CA ASN A 33 0.40 1.08 -2.21
C ASN A 33 0.80 2.49 -1.74
N LEU A 34 1.18 2.62 -0.46
CA LEU A 34 1.52 3.90 0.20
C LEU A 34 0.36 4.84 0.56
N ALA A 35 -0.90 4.50 0.21
CA ALA A 35 -2.04 5.35 0.55
C ALA A 35 -2.46 5.32 2.05
N GLY A 36 -1.72 4.60 2.90
CA GLY A 36 -1.94 4.57 4.36
C GLY A 36 -2.88 3.47 4.88
N LYS A 37 -3.27 2.49 4.04
CA LYS A 37 -4.18 1.38 4.43
C LYS A 37 -3.71 0.61 5.68
N THR A 38 -2.46 0.16 5.70
CA THR A 38 -1.85 -0.52 6.86
C THR A 38 -1.79 0.37 8.10
N VAL A 39 -1.52 1.66 7.93
CA VAL A 39 -1.46 2.63 9.03
C VAL A 39 -2.85 2.80 9.64
N TYR A 40 -3.88 2.91 8.81
CA TYR A 40 -5.27 2.98 9.23
C TYR A 40 -5.69 1.74 10.04
N LEU A 41 -5.36 0.52 9.58
CA LEU A 41 -5.61 -0.71 10.34
C LEU A 41 -4.93 -0.69 11.73
N LYS A 42 -3.64 -0.34 11.78
CA LYS A 42 -2.89 -0.23 13.04
C LYS A 42 -3.52 0.78 13.98
N GLN A 43 -3.95 1.92 13.44
CA GLN A 43 -4.58 2.98 14.20
C GLN A 43 -5.89 2.51 14.86
N LEU A 44 -6.74 1.78 14.14
CA LEU A 44 -7.97 1.20 14.71
C LEU A 44 -7.68 0.27 15.88
N GLY A 45 -6.75 -0.68 15.70
CA GLY A 45 -6.36 -1.62 16.76
C GLY A 45 -5.79 -0.90 17.99
N LEU A 46 -4.93 0.10 17.79
CA LEU A 46 -4.34 0.88 18.88
C LEU A 46 -5.38 1.73 19.62
N ILE A 47 -6.34 2.34 18.93
CA ILE A 47 -7.42 3.12 19.55
C ILE A 47 -8.26 2.23 20.48
N VAL A 48 -8.66 1.03 20.01
CA VAL A 48 -9.44 0.09 20.84
C VAL A 48 -8.64 -0.35 22.06
N LEU A 49 -7.36 -0.69 21.88
CA LEU A 49 -6.49 -1.08 22.99
C LEU A 49 -6.34 0.06 24.02
N LEU A 50 -6.04 1.29 23.56
CA LEU A 50 -5.88 2.46 24.43
C LEU A 50 -7.15 2.76 25.23
N ALA A 51 -8.32 2.67 24.60
CA ALA A 51 -9.58 2.87 25.28
C ALA A 51 -9.83 1.83 26.37
N GLN A 52 -9.54 0.54 26.09
CA GLN A 52 -9.79 -0.55 27.05
C GLN A 52 -8.80 -0.60 28.21
N ILE A 53 -7.59 -0.03 28.06
CA ILE A 53 -6.67 0.19 29.20
C ILE A 53 -7.02 1.45 30.01
N GLY A 54 -8.06 2.19 29.63
CA GLY A 54 -8.49 3.42 30.30
C GLY A 54 -7.66 4.66 29.95
N SER A 55 -6.93 4.65 28.83
CA SER A 55 -6.19 5.80 28.33
C SER A 55 -7.07 6.67 27.43
N PHE A 56 -6.74 7.97 27.35
CA PHE A 56 -7.21 8.80 26.24
C PHE A 56 -6.74 8.22 24.91
N VAL A 57 -7.56 8.40 23.88
CA VAL A 57 -7.30 7.94 22.52
C VAL A 57 -6.98 9.11 21.59
N PRO A 58 -6.17 8.91 20.53
CA PRO A 58 -5.82 9.96 19.58
C PRO A 58 -6.96 10.21 18.57
N ALA A 59 -8.07 10.78 19.04
CA ALA A 59 -9.22 11.19 18.24
C ALA A 59 -9.86 12.44 18.85
N ASP A 60 -10.56 13.23 18.03
CA ASP A 60 -11.35 14.38 18.53
C ASP A 60 -12.50 13.88 19.43
N GLU A 61 -13.17 12.80 19.01
CA GLU A 61 -14.23 12.09 19.75
C GLU A 61 -14.16 10.59 19.39
N ALA A 62 -14.52 9.70 20.31
CA ALA A 62 -14.55 8.25 20.06
C ALA A 62 -15.65 7.56 20.88
N GLU A 63 -16.51 6.80 20.20
CA GLU A 63 -17.48 5.89 20.81
C GLU A 63 -17.08 4.45 20.45
N LEU A 64 -16.75 3.65 21.46
CA LEU A 64 -16.19 2.32 21.27
C LEU A 64 -16.97 1.31 22.11
N GLY A 65 -17.40 0.23 21.46
CA GLY A 65 -17.92 -0.94 22.16
C GLY A 65 -16.80 -1.71 22.85
N LEU A 66 -17.13 -2.47 23.90
CA LEU A 66 -16.16 -3.35 24.54
C LEU A 66 -15.75 -4.46 23.56
N CYS A 67 -14.46 -4.57 23.31
CA CYS A 67 -13.88 -5.60 22.46
C CYS A 67 -13.29 -6.72 23.33
N ASP A 68 -13.61 -7.97 23.04
CA ASP A 68 -13.09 -9.11 23.79
C ASP A 68 -11.73 -9.58 23.25
N LEU A 69 -11.59 -9.66 21.92
CA LEU A 69 -10.41 -10.14 21.22
C LEU A 69 -10.12 -9.28 19.98
N ILE A 70 -8.85 -8.92 19.80
CA ILE A 70 -8.37 -8.28 18.58
C ILE A 70 -7.56 -9.32 17.79
N PHE A 71 -8.14 -9.80 16.69
CA PHE A 71 -7.43 -10.62 15.71
C PHE A 71 -6.78 -9.71 14.69
N SER A 72 -5.47 -9.82 14.52
CA SER A 72 -4.76 -9.01 13.53
C SER A 72 -3.80 -9.83 12.68
N ARG A 73 -3.85 -9.58 11.38
CA ARG A 73 -2.80 -9.97 10.45
C ARG A 73 -2.31 -8.73 9.73
N ILE A 74 -1.37 -8.01 10.36
CA ILE A 74 -0.81 -6.76 9.83
C ILE A 74 0.71 -6.94 9.75
N GLN A 75 1.23 -7.26 8.56
CA GLN A 75 2.65 -7.56 8.23
C GLN A 75 3.48 -8.33 9.28
N SER A 76 3.85 -9.58 8.97
CA SER A 76 4.89 -10.30 9.72
C SER A 76 6.27 -9.70 9.43
N VAL A 77 7.06 -9.43 10.46
CA VAL A 77 8.51 -9.30 10.28
C VAL A 77 8.99 -10.68 9.86
N GLU A 78 9.47 -10.82 8.64
CA GLU A 78 10.01 -12.08 8.16
C GLU A 78 11.18 -12.49 9.05
N GLY A 79 11.03 -13.65 9.70
CA GLY A 79 12.11 -14.32 10.39
C GLY A 79 12.41 -15.61 9.65
N SER A 80 13.67 -15.81 9.26
CA SER A 80 14.18 -17.07 8.70
C SER A 80 14.03 -18.29 9.62
N ALA A 81 13.49 -18.09 10.84
CA ALA A 81 13.32 -19.09 11.87
C ALA A 81 11.99 -19.89 11.80
N VAL A 82 11.04 -19.53 10.92
CA VAL A 82 9.75 -20.23 10.79
C VAL A 82 9.69 -21.02 9.48
N GLN A 83 9.52 -22.35 9.56
CA GLN A 83 9.43 -23.26 8.41
C GLN A 83 8.05 -23.23 7.71
N CYS A 84 7.42 -22.06 7.60
CA CYS A 84 6.14 -21.91 6.91
C CYS A 84 6.25 -20.82 5.86
N SER A 85 5.56 -20.99 4.72
CA SER A 85 5.41 -19.90 3.76
C SER A 85 4.66 -18.74 4.41
N SER A 86 4.95 -17.51 3.97
CA SER A 86 4.20 -16.32 4.39
C SER A 86 2.70 -16.53 4.24
N PHE A 87 2.28 -17.07 3.10
CA PHE A 87 0.88 -17.42 2.84
C PHE A 87 0.31 -18.45 3.83
N GLY A 88 1.08 -19.47 4.23
CA GLY A 88 0.64 -20.47 5.21
C GLY A 88 0.42 -19.87 6.61
N ILE A 89 1.27 -18.93 7.03
CA ILE A 89 1.10 -18.19 8.28
C ILE A 89 -0.16 -17.32 8.20
N ASP A 90 -0.39 -16.66 7.07
CA ASP A 90 -1.56 -15.80 6.85
C ASP A 90 -2.86 -16.61 6.95
N LEU A 91 -2.90 -17.77 6.28
CA LEU A 91 -4.02 -18.70 6.36
C LEU A 91 -4.28 -19.16 7.79
N ALA A 92 -3.24 -19.50 8.55
CA ALA A 92 -3.40 -19.94 9.94
C ALA A 92 -3.99 -18.83 10.83
N GLN A 93 -3.57 -17.58 10.64
CA GLN A 93 -4.08 -16.42 11.38
C GLN A 93 -5.54 -16.11 11.02
N VAL A 94 -5.89 -16.12 9.73
CA VAL A 94 -7.28 -15.93 9.29
C VAL A 94 -8.16 -17.08 9.79
N ALA A 95 -7.70 -18.33 9.69
CA ALA A 95 -8.43 -19.48 10.22
C ALA A 95 -8.64 -19.38 11.74
N LEU A 96 -7.65 -18.91 12.49
CA LEU A 96 -7.78 -18.67 13.93
C LEU A 96 -8.84 -17.60 14.22
N ALA A 97 -8.82 -16.49 13.48
CA ALA A 97 -9.81 -15.42 13.62
C ALA A 97 -11.23 -15.93 13.32
N LEU A 98 -11.44 -16.57 12.17
CA LEU A 98 -12.76 -17.07 11.77
C LEU A 98 -13.32 -18.14 12.72
N ARG A 99 -12.46 -18.91 13.40
CA ARG A 99 -12.90 -19.95 14.35
C ARG A 99 -13.24 -19.43 15.74
N ASN A 100 -12.62 -18.33 16.17
CA ASN A 100 -12.69 -17.87 17.57
C ASN A 100 -13.29 -16.48 17.74
N ALA A 101 -13.50 -15.72 16.65
CA ALA A 101 -14.11 -14.41 16.73
C ALA A 101 -15.56 -14.50 17.24
N THR A 102 -15.90 -13.58 18.13
CA THR A 102 -17.25 -13.40 18.67
C THR A 102 -17.88 -12.15 18.05
N GLU A 103 -19.13 -11.85 18.42
CA GLU A 103 -19.79 -10.58 18.05
C GLU A 103 -19.10 -9.34 18.62
N ALA A 104 -18.34 -9.49 19.71
CA ALA A 104 -17.59 -8.41 20.35
C ALA A 104 -16.15 -8.29 19.83
N SER A 105 -15.70 -9.21 18.97
CA SER A 105 -14.31 -9.20 18.51
C SER A 105 -14.07 -8.18 17.40
N LEU A 106 -12.80 -7.77 17.27
CA LEU A 106 -12.29 -6.95 16.17
C LEU A 106 -11.34 -7.79 15.31
N VAL A 107 -11.60 -7.85 14.00
CA VAL A 107 -10.77 -8.55 13.02
C VAL A 107 -10.12 -7.54 12.08
N LEU A 108 -8.79 -7.53 12.00
CA LEU A 108 -7.98 -6.60 11.21
C LEU A 108 -7.09 -7.39 10.25
N LEU A 109 -7.41 -7.40 8.95
CA LEU A 109 -6.67 -8.18 7.95
C LEU A 109 -6.01 -7.26 6.92
N ASP A 110 -4.68 -7.29 6.87
CA ASP A 110 -3.91 -6.51 5.90
C ASP A 110 -3.46 -7.40 4.73
N GLU A 111 -3.94 -7.09 3.53
CA GLU A 111 -3.50 -7.71 2.28
C GLU A 111 -3.60 -9.25 2.23
N PHE A 112 -4.65 -9.82 2.84
CA PHE A 112 -4.88 -11.26 2.82
C PHE A 112 -5.03 -11.81 1.39
N GLY A 113 -4.40 -12.96 1.13
CA GLY A 113 -4.37 -13.61 -0.19
C GLY A 113 -3.15 -13.26 -1.03
N LYS A 114 -2.25 -12.40 -0.55
CA LYS A 114 -0.92 -12.23 -1.16
C LYS A 114 -0.02 -13.45 -0.89
N GLY A 115 0.86 -13.78 -1.83
CA GLY A 115 1.84 -14.88 -1.68
C GLY A 115 1.38 -16.24 -2.21
N THR A 116 0.27 -16.30 -2.95
CA THR A 116 -0.21 -17.48 -3.70
C THR A 116 -0.54 -17.10 -5.14
N HIS A 117 -1.05 -18.03 -5.95
CA HIS A 117 -1.60 -17.74 -7.27
C HIS A 117 -2.66 -16.63 -7.17
N ALA A 118 -2.59 -15.63 -8.06
CA ALA A 118 -3.43 -14.45 -7.99
C ALA A 118 -4.93 -14.79 -7.96
N ALA A 119 -5.35 -15.79 -8.75
CA ALA A 119 -6.73 -16.27 -8.76
C ALA A 119 -7.17 -16.86 -7.40
N ASP A 120 -6.32 -17.69 -6.78
CA ASP A 120 -6.58 -18.27 -5.47
C ASP A 120 -6.67 -17.18 -4.39
N GLY A 121 -5.76 -16.19 -4.44
CA GLY A 121 -5.73 -15.07 -3.50
C GLY A 121 -7.01 -14.23 -3.55
N VAL A 122 -7.46 -13.87 -4.76
CA VAL A 122 -8.71 -13.13 -5.00
C VAL A 122 -9.93 -13.94 -4.54
N ALA A 123 -9.97 -15.24 -4.84
CA ALA A 123 -11.08 -16.12 -4.46
C ALA A 123 -11.19 -16.30 -2.93
N LEU A 124 -10.08 -16.57 -2.26
CA LEU A 124 -10.04 -16.71 -0.80
C LEU A 124 -10.40 -15.41 -0.09
N PHE A 125 -9.91 -14.27 -0.60
CA PHE A 125 -10.27 -12.96 -0.09
C PHE A 125 -11.79 -12.73 -0.20
N GLY A 126 -12.36 -12.92 -1.39
CA GLY A 126 -13.81 -12.74 -1.61
C GLY A 126 -14.66 -13.64 -0.71
N ALA A 127 -14.34 -14.94 -0.67
CA ALA A 127 -15.05 -15.90 0.18
C ALA A 127 -14.96 -15.55 1.68
N THR A 128 -13.82 -15.00 2.13
CA THR A 128 -13.66 -14.57 3.54
C THR A 128 -14.53 -13.36 3.85
N VAL A 129 -14.58 -12.37 2.97
CA VAL A 129 -15.44 -11.17 3.13
C VAL A 129 -16.91 -11.58 3.16
N GLU A 130 -17.35 -12.39 2.19
CA GLU A 130 -18.73 -12.89 2.11
C GLU A 130 -19.10 -13.68 3.36
N HIS A 131 -18.20 -14.54 3.86
CA HIS A 131 -18.42 -15.31 5.07
C HIS A 131 -18.63 -14.42 6.30
N LEU A 132 -17.81 -13.38 6.48
CA LEU A 132 -17.92 -12.42 7.58
C LEU A 132 -19.22 -11.59 7.51
N CYS A 133 -19.63 -11.19 6.30
CA CYS A 133 -20.87 -10.43 6.09
C CYS A 133 -22.10 -11.27 6.48
N ARG A 134 -22.09 -12.57 6.14
CA ARG A 134 -23.20 -13.50 6.42
C ARG A 134 -23.40 -13.88 7.88
N TRP A 135 -22.47 -13.56 8.79
CA TRP A 135 -22.68 -13.83 10.21
C TRP A 135 -23.81 -12.97 10.75
N ARG A 136 -24.87 -13.58 11.30
CA ARG A 136 -25.99 -12.80 11.88
C ARG A 136 -25.55 -11.91 13.05
N ALA A 137 -24.67 -12.45 13.89
CA ALA A 137 -24.00 -11.75 14.98
C ALA A 137 -22.52 -12.10 14.87
N GLY A 138 -21.72 -11.14 14.44
CA GLY A 138 -20.32 -11.38 14.14
C GLY A 138 -19.43 -10.17 14.36
N PRO A 139 -18.11 -10.36 14.30
CA PRO A 139 -17.15 -9.36 14.70
C PRO A 139 -17.27 -8.12 13.83
N LYS A 140 -16.74 -7.02 14.34
CA LYS A 140 -16.36 -5.90 13.48
C LYS A 140 -15.10 -6.32 12.72
N ALA A 141 -15.11 -6.21 11.40
CA ALA A 141 -13.99 -6.61 10.57
C ALA A 141 -13.56 -5.47 9.65
N VAL A 142 -12.26 -5.20 9.57
CA VAL A 142 -11.67 -4.27 8.61
C VAL A 142 -10.59 -5.01 7.84
N LEU A 143 -10.76 -5.07 6.53
CA LEU A 143 -9.85 -5.74 5.62
C LEU A 143 -9.29 -4.72 4.64
N THR A 144 -7.98 -4.76 4.38
CA THR A 144 -7.38 -3.99 3.29
C THR A 144 -7.01 -4.92 2.15
N THR A 145 -7.14 -4.44 0.91
CA THR A 145 -6.77 -5.24 -0.25
C THR A 145 -6.26 -4.39 -1.40
N HIS A 146 -5.52 -5.04 -2.30
CA HIS A 146 -5.21 -4.55 -3.64
C HIS A 146 -6.04 -5.24 -4.72
N PHE A 147 -6.81 -6.28 -4.34
CA PHE A 147 -7.66 -7.03 -5.26
C PHE A 147 -8.93 -6.25 -5.60
N THR A 148 -8.76 -5.16 -6.35
CA THR A 148 -9.90 -4.43 -6.93
C THR A 148 -10.73 -5.31 -7.85
N GLU A 149 -10.08 -6.31 -8.44
CA GLU A 149 -10.65 -7.38 -9.27
C GLU A 149 -11.75 -8.15 -8.54
N ALA A 150 -11.64 -8.34 -7.22
CA ALA A 150 -12.67 -9.05 -6.44
C ALA A 150 -14.04 -8.36 -6.56
N PHE A 151 -14.05 -7.03 -6.65
CA PHE A 151 -15.26 -6.23 -6.83
C PHE A 151 -15.65 -6.10 -8.30
N ARG A 152 -14.66 -5.97 -9.21
CA ARG A 152 -14.91 -5.92 -10.67
C ARG A 152 -15.56 -7.21 -11.18
N PHE A 153 -15.13 -8.36 -10.68
CA PHE A 153 -15.69 -9.67 -11.03
C PHE A 153 -16.91 -10.06 -10.17
N GLN A 154 -17.45 -9.14 -9.36
CA GLN A 154 -18.62 -9.37 -8.52
C GLN A 154 -18.48 -10.57 -7.58
N LEU A 155 -17.25 -10.91 -7.17
CA LEU A 155 -17.02 -11.97 -6.18
C LEU A 155 -17.51 -11.55 -4.79
N VAL A 156 -17.58 -10.24 -4.56
CA VAL A 156 -18.26 -9.64 -3.43
C VAL A 156 -19.16 -8.53 -3.98
N SER A 157 -20.46 -8.63 -3.75
CA SER A 157 -21.39 -7.57 -4.14
C SER A 157 -21.09 -6.31 -3.32
N PRO A 158 -20.90 -5.14 -3.95
CA PRO A 158 -20.81 -3.87 -3.22
C PRO A 158 -22.08 -3.57 -2.39
N GLU A 159 -23.19 -4.22 -2.73
CA GLU A 159 -24.49 -4.10 -2.06
C GLU A 159 -24.73 -5.21 -1.01
N GLU A 160 -23.73 -6.05 -0.70
CA GLU A 160 -23.85 -7.10 0.30
C GLU A 160 -24.23 -6.49 1.66
N GLU A 161 -25.24 -7.07 2.32
CA GLU A 161 -25.72 -6.56 3.59
C GLU A 161 -24.62 -6.64 4.66
N GLY A 162 -24.37 -5.52 5.35
CA GLY A 162 -23.34 -5.44 6.37
C GLY A 162 -21.92 -5.19 5.85
N LEU A 163 -21.74 -5.00 4.53
CA LEU A 163 -20.48 -4.59 3.91
C LEU A 163 -20.45 -3.08 3.66
N GLN A 164 -19.31 -2.46 3.96
CA GLN A 164 -18.98 -1.11 3.55
C GLN A 164 -17.68 -1.10 2.75
N LEU A 165 -17.76 -0.69 1.49
CA LEU A 165 -16.59 -0.50 0.64
C LEU A 165 -16.04 0.91 0.79
N CYS A 166 -14.73 1.01 1.04
CA CYS A 166 -14.01 2.26 1.18
C CYS A 166 -12.73 2.25 0.36
N CYS A 167 -12.23 3.43 0.04
CA CYS A 167 -10.95 3.62 -0.63
C CYS A 167 -10.15 4.74 0.03
N MET A 168 -8.82 4.62 -0.04
CA MET A 168 -7.94 5.74 0.31
C MET A 168 -7.89 6.71 -0.87
N ARG A 169 -8.25 7.97 -0.63
CA ARG A 169 -8.27 9.01 -1.67
C ARG A 169 -6.86 9.30 -2.16
N VAL A 170 -6.79 9.44 -3.47
CA VAL A 170 -5.60 9.78 -4.22
C VAL A 170 -5.98 10.92 -5.16
N LEU A 171 -5.14 11.96 -5.22
CA LEU A 171 -5.26 12.97 -6.26
C LEU A 171 -4.38 12.53 -7.44
N PRO A 172 -4.97 12.42 -8.65
CA PRO A 172 -4.17 12.22 -9.84
C PRO A 172 -3.29 13.45 -10.08
N PRO A 173 -2.21 13.31 -10.85
CA PRO A 173 -1.36 14.44 -11.18
C PRO A 173 -2.13 15.47 -12.02
N GLU A 174 -1.93 16.75 -11.72
CA GLU A 174 -2.56 17.86 -12.45
C GLU A 174 -1.88 18.14 -13.79
N GLU A 175 -0.61 17.72 -13.96
CA GLU A 175 0.21 17.93 -15.15
C GLU A 175 0.94 16.64 -15.57
N GLU A 176 1.29 16.52 -16.85
CA GLU A 176 2.14 15.44 -17.36
C GLU A 176 3.52 15.45 -16.68
N GLY A 177 3.89 14.35 -16.03
CA GLY A 177 5.10 14.25 -15.20
C GLY A 177 4.92 14.70 -13.75
N GLY A 178 3.72 15.19 -13.39
CA GLY A 178 3.32 15.39 -12.01
C GLY A 178 3.17 14.04 -11.28
N GLY A 179 3.45 14.03 -9.99
CA GLY A 179 3.31 12.82 -9.18
C GLY A 179 1.95 12.70 -8.50
N VAL A 180 1.49 11.48 -8.30
CA VAL A 180 0.26 11.15 -7.53
C VAL A 180 0.29 11.59 -6.06
N ALA A 181 -0.62 12.44 -5.61
CA ALA A 181 -0.66 12.85 -4.20
C ALA A 181 -1.57 11.93 -3.37
N TYR A 182 -1.01 11.27 -2.34
CA TYR A 182 -1.76 10.46 -1.40
C TYR A 182 -2.37 11.34 -0.31
N LEU A 183 -3.70 11.37 -0.19
CA LEU A 183 -4.37 12.24 0.78
C LEU A 183 -4.47 11.62 2.18
N TYR A 184 -4.25 10.31 2.33
CA TYR A 184 -4.46 9.56 3.57
C TYR A 184 -5.88 9.74 4.15
N GLN A 185 -6.84 10.00 3.27
CA GLN A 185 -8.25 10.19 3.61
C GLN A 185 -9.05 8.98 3.15
N LEU A 186 -9.80 8.38 4.08
CA LEU A 186 -10.75 7.32 3.75
C LEU A 186 -12.01 7.93 3.13
N ALA A 187 -12.48 7.37 2.02
CA ALA A 187 -13.73 7.75 1.36
C ALA A 187 -14.57 6.51 1.05
N PRO A 188 -15.92 6.63 0.96
CA PRO A 188 -16.77 5.55 0.51
C PRO A 188 -16.49 5.21 -0.96
N GLY A 189 -16.63 3.93 -1.32
CA GLY A 189 -16.44 3.42 -2.69
C GLY A 189 -15.17 2.58 -2.89
N ALA A 190 -14.99 2.05 -4.09
CA ALA A 190 -13.80 1.30 -4.49
C ALA A 190 -12.74 2.23 -5.10
N ALA A 191 -11.47 1.87 -4.99
CA ALA A 191 -10.42 2.51 -5.78
C ALA A 191 -10.53 2.07 -7.24
N GLU A 192 -10.58 3.03 -8.17
CA GLU A 192 -10.73 2.75 -9.60
C GLU A 192 -9.41 2.48 -10.32
N GLN A 193 -8.29 3.00 -9.79
CA GLN A 193 -7.00 3.01 -10.50
C GLN A 193 -5.85 2.46 -9.65
N SER A 194 -4.99 1.66 -10.29
CA SER A 194 -3.69 1.26 -9.75
C SER A 194 -2.62 2.22 -10.25
N PHE A 195 -1.83 2.80 -9.34
CA PHE A 195 -0.77 3.75 -9.66
C PHE A 195 0.62 3.10 -9.63
N GLY A 196 0.72 1.82 -9.97
CA GLY A 196 1.97 1.04 -9.85
C GLY A 196 3.11 1.58 -10.70
N ILE A 197 2.82 1.93 -11.96
CA ILE A 197 3.80 2.49 -12.91
C ILE A 197 4.24 3.89 -12.46
N GLU A 198 3.33 4.70 -11.94
CA GLU A 198 3.64 6.01 -11.39
C GLU A 198 4.52 5.94 -10.12
N CYS A 199 4.28 4.94 -9.25
CA CYS A 199 5.19 4.65 -8.15
C CYS A 199 6.60 4.27 -8.65
N ALA A 200 6.69 3.51 -9.74
CA ALA A 200 7.97 3.13 -10.35
C ALA A 200 8.71 4.35 -10.96
N ARG A 201 7.97 5.26 -11.60
CA ARG A 201 8.50 6.55 -12.09
C ARG A 201 9.15 7.36 -10.98
N ARG A 202 8.47 7.46 -9.83
CA ARG A 202 9.00 8.12 -8.62
C ARG A 202 10.21 7.43 -8.00
N ALA A 203 10.26 6.10 -8.09
CA ALA A 203 11.43 5.33 -7.65
C ALA A 203 12.66 5.52 -8.57
N GLY A 204 12.50 6.25 -9.69
CA GLY A 204 13.57 6.55 -10.63
C GLY A 204 13.83 5.42 -11.63
N LEU A 205 12.82 4.57 -11.92
CA LEU A 205 12.93 3.66 -13.06
C LEU A 205 13.02 4.48 -14.36
N ASP A 206 13.82 3.99 -15.30
CA ASP A 206 14.04 4.69 -16.55
C ASP A 206 12.79 4.67 -17.45
N GLU A 207 12.61 5.73 -18.24
CA GLU A 207 11.43 5.88 -19.11
C GLU A 207 11.26 4.75 -20.14
N ALA A 208 12.33 4.08 -20.55
CA ALA A 208 12.21 2.95 -21.48
C ALA A 208 11.58 1.73 -20.79
N THR A 209 11.97 1.46 -19.54
CA THR A 209 11.35 0.43 -18.70
C THR A 209 9.88 0.78 -18.39
N LEU A 210 9.58 2.04 -18.08
CA LEU A 210 8.20 2.48 -17.80
C LEU A 210 7.30 2.37 -19.03
N ALA A 211 7.74 2.86 -20.19
CA ALA A 211 6.99 2.76 -21.44
C ALA A 211 6.70 1.31 -21.81
N ARG A 212 7.68 0.42 -21.59
CA ARG A 212 7.50 -1.01 -21.80
C ARG A 212 6.50 -1.63 -20.80
N ALA A 213 6.54 -1.22 -19.54
CA ALA A 213 5.57 -1.68 -18.55
C ALA A 213 4.14 -1.26 -18.91
N GLU A 214 3.95 -0.05 -19.44
CA GLU A 214 2.65 0.45 -19.93
C GLU A 214 2.13 -0.38 -21.12
N GLU A 215 3.00 -0.69 -22.10
CA GLU A 215 2.66 -1.55 -23.24
C GLU A 215 2.24 -2.96 -22.80
N ILE A 216 3.02 -3.58 -21.90
CA ILE A 216 2.73 -4.91 -21.35
C ILE A 216 1.40 -4.89 -20.59
N LEU A 217 1.18 -3.90 -19.74
CA LEU A 217 -0.05 -3.78 -18.95
C LEU A 217 -1.27 -3.68 -19.88
N GLY A 218 -1.20 -2.83 -20.91
CA GLY A 218 -2.29 -2.69 -21.88
C GLY A 218 -2.59 -3.99 -22.63
N ALA A 219 -1.56 -4.76 -23.01
CA ALA A 219 -1.76 -6.06 -23.65
C ALA A 219 -2.42 -7.08 -22.69
N LEU A 220 -1.97 -7.12 -21.42
CA LEU A 220 -2.54 -8.00 -20.39
C LEU A 220 -4.01 -7.67 -20.10
N GLU A 221 -4.36 -6.39 -20.02
CA GLU A 221 -5.75 -5.96 -19.78
C GLU A 221 -6.69 -6.34 -20.93
N ARG A 222 -6.18 -6.41 -22.18
CA ARG A 222 -6.93 -6.88 -23.34
C ARG A 222 -6.92 -8.41 -23.52
N GLY A 223 -6.15 -9.14 -22.71
CA GLY A 223 -5.95 -10.58 -22.87
C GLY A 223 -5.19 -10.94 -24.16
N GLU A 224 -4.39 -10.02 -24.67
CA GLU A 224 -3.61 -10.18 -25.89
C GLU A 224 -2.22 -10.76 -25.59
N ALA A 225 -1.60 -11.35 -26.60
CA ALA A 225 -0.20 -11.72 -26.51
C ALA A 225 0.64 -10.45 -26.30
N VAL A 226 1.51 -10.49 -25.28
CA VAL A 226 2.45 -9.39 -25.04
C VAL A 226 3.38 -9.28 -26.25
N PRO A 227 3.38 -8.14 -26.97
CA PRO A 227 4.23 -7.97 -28.14
C PRO A 227 5.70 -8.09 -27.72
N PRO A 228 6.59 -8.70 -28.53
CA PRO A 228 8.02 -8.71 -28.22
C PRO A 228 8.53 -7.26 -28.09
N PRO A 229 9.58 -7.01 -27.28
CA PRO A 229 10.16 -5.67 -27.21
C PRO A 229 10.56 -5.21 -28.61
N ALA A 230 10.27 -3.95 -28.94
CA ALA A 230 10.68 -3.36 -30.21
C ALA A 230 12.17 -3.61 -30.47
N GLU A 231 12.50 -4.06 -31.70
CA GLU A 231 13.88 -4.30 -32.10
C GLU A 231 14.73 -3.05 -31.86
N GLY A 232 15.78 -3.16 -31.04
CA GLY A 232 16.68 -2.06 -30.70
C GLY A 232 16.68 -1.63 -29.23
N LEU A 233 15.63 -1.90 -28.46
CA LEU A 233 15.57 -1.54 -27.02
C LEU A 233 16.72 -2.15 -26.21
N CYS A 234 17.06 -3.42 -26.47
CA CYS A 234 18.21 -4.08 -25.81
C CYS A 234 19.56 -3.47 -26.23
N ALA A 235 19.69 -3.05 -27.50
CA ALA A 235 20.93 -2.45 -27.99
C ALA A 235 21.12 -1.03 -27.44
N GLU A 236 20.04 -0.24 -27.35
CA GLU A 236 20.06 1.08 -26.73
C GLU A 236 20.28 1.02 -25.22
N ALA A 237 19.64 0.06 -24.52
CA ALA A 237 19.86 -0.16 -23.10
C ALA A 237 21.30 -0.59 -22.80
N ALA A 238 21.88 -1.49 -23.60
CA ALA A 238 23.27 -1.90 -23.51
C ALA A 238 24.21 -0.70 -23.76
N ALA A 239 23.99 0.08 -24.81
CA ALA A 239 24.78 1.27 -25.11
C ALA A 239 24.71 2.33 -23.99
N ARG A 240 23.54 2.51 -23.36
CA ARG A 240 23.36 3.40 -22.19
C ARG A 240 24.06 2.86 -20.95
N ALA A 241 24.05 1.53 -20.72
CA ALA A 241 24.78 0.89 -19.64
C ALA A 241 26.30 1.05 -19.82
N ASP A 242 26.81 0.79 -21.02
CA ASP A 242 28.22 0.98 -21.38
C ASP A 242 28.64 2.45 -21.22
N ALA A 243 27.80 3.40 -21.63
CA ALA A 243 28.05 4.82 -21.44
C ALA A 243 28.07 5.23 -19.96
N ARG A 244 27.17 4.67 -19.13
CA ARG A 244 27.15 4.89 -17.67
C ARG A 244 28.39 4.30 -17.01
N GLU A 245 28.80 3.10 -17.40
CA GLU A 245 30.02 2.46 -16.91
C GLU A 245 31.27 3.25 -17.31
N ALA A 246 31.38 3.66 -18.57
CA ALA A 246 32.48 4.50 -19.03
C ALA A 246 32.52 5.86 -18.32
N ARG A 247 31.35 6.47 -18.02
CA ARG A 247 31.26 7.69 -17.22
C ARG A 247 31.72 7.45 -15.77
N ARG A 248 31.28 6.36 -15.16
CA ARG A 248 31.69 5.94 -13.81
C ARG A 248 33.21 5.73 -13.75
N GLU A 249 33.79 5.02 -14.71
CA GLU A 249 35.24 4.83 -14.78
C GLU A 249 35.99 6.14 -14.92
N ARG A 250 35.54 7.06 -15.79
CA ARG A 250 36.16 8.39 -15.92
C ARG A 250 36.10 9.18 -14.62
N LEU A 251 34.96 9.18 -13.93
CA LEU A 251 34.80 9.83 -12.63
C LEU A 251 35.71 9.19 -11.58
N CYS A 252 35.76 7.86 -11.50
CA CYS A 252 36.66 7.16 -10.58
C CYS A 252 38.13 7.50 -10.84
N ARG A 253 38.56 7.58 -12.11
CA ARG A 253 39.93 8.00 -12.46
C ARG A 253 40.20 9.45 -12.07
N LEU A 254 39.27 10.37 -12.37
CA LEU A 254 39.42 11.78 -12.04
C LEU A 254 39.47 12.01 -10.52
N VAL A 255 38.65 11.30 -9.74
CA VAL A 255 38.69 11.32 -8.27
C VAL A 255 40.00 10.73 -7.76
N ALA A 256 40.46 9.60 -8.32
CA ALA A 256 41.72 8.97 -7.93
C ALA A 256 42.94 9.87 -8.22
N ASP A 257 42.96 10.56 -9.36
CA ASP A 257 44.04 11.48 -9.71
C ASP A 257 44.03 12.73 -8.82
N ARG A 258 42.84 13.27 -8.51
CA ARG A 258 42.72 14.38 -7.53
C ARG A 258 43.13 13.96 -6.12
N LEU A 259 42.80 12.75 -5.69
CA LEU A 259 43.24 12.20 -4.39
C LEU A 259 44.77 12.04 -4.33
N ARG A 260 45.40 11.59 -5.42
CA ARG A 260 46.87 11.45 -5.48
C ARG A 260 47.61 12.79 -5.46
N ALA A 261 47.00 13.83 -6.03
CA ALA A 261 47.55 15.17 -6.05
C ALA A 261 47.16 16.01 -4.82
N LEU A 262 46.36 15.44 -3.91
CA LEU A 262 45.89 16.14 -2.72
C LEU A 262 47.01 16.21 -1.67
N ASP A 263 47.30 17.41 -1.20
CA ASP A 263 48.05 17.60 0.04
C ASP A 263 47.05 17.52 1.21
N PRO A 264 47.15 16.50 2.09
CA PRO A 264 46.22 16.34 3.21
C PRO A 264 46.32 17.44 4.26
N GLU A 265 47.37 18.27 4.25
CA GLU A 265 47.51 19.42 5.15
C GLU A 265 46.83 20.69 4.61
N ASP A 266 46.43 20.70 3.34
CA ASP A 266 45.66 21.78 2.72
C ASP A 266 44.15 21.56 2.87
N ALA A 267 43.58 22.28 3.83
CA ALA A 267 42.16 22.23 4.16
C ALA A 267 41.25 22.73 3.02
N ASP A 268 41.72 23.66 2.18
CA ASP A 268 40.96 24.21 1.07
C ASP A 268 40.94 23.24 -0.11
N ALA A 269 42.09 22.59 -0.40
CA ALA A 269 42.17 21.52 -1.39
C ALA A 269 41.28 20.31 -1.02
N THR A 270 41.28 19.92 0.26
CA THR A 270 40.44 18.83 0.77
C THR A 270 38.95 19.17 0.64
N ARG A 271 38.54 20.41 0.95
CA ARG A 271 37.16 20.87 0.83
C ARG A 271 36.69 20.90 -0.63
N ALA A 272 37.53 21.38 -1.54
CA ALA A 272 37.24 21.42 -2.98
C ALA A 272 37.04 20.02 -3.59
N LEU A 273 37.74 18.99 -3.10
CA LEU A 273 37.52 17.61 -3.51
C LEU A 273 36.17 17.07 -3.00
N LEU A 274 35.80 17.37 -1.76
CA LEU A 274 34.52 16.94 -1.18
C LEU A 274 33.32 17.58 -1.90
N ASP A 275 33.43 18.85 -2.27
CA ASP A 275 32.39 19.54 -3.03
C ASP A 275 32.26 18.96 -4.46
N PHE A 276 33.39 18.58 -5.08
CA PHE A 276 33.40 17.90 -6.39
C PHE A 276 32.76 16.49 -6.37
N VAL A 277 32.91 15.74 -5.28
CA VAL A 277 32.29 14.40 -5.14
C VAL A 277 30.79 14.48 -4.88
N ARG A 278 30.30 15.60 -4.32
CA ARG A 278 28.89 15.82 -3.99
C ARG A 278 28.05 16.37 -5.13
N SER A 279 28.67 16.99 -6.14
CA SER A 279 28.03 17.51 -7.37
C SER A 279 27.79 16.42 -8.41
#